data_AF-A0A2P6MEI5-F1
#
_entry.id   AF-A0A2P6MEI5-F1
#
_cell.length_a   1.000
_cell.length_b   1.000
_cell.length_c   1.000
_cell.angle_alpha   90.00
_cell.angle_beta   90.00
_cell.angle_gamma   90.00
#
_symmetry.space_group_name_H-M   'P 1'
#
loop_
_entity.id
_entity.type
_entity.pdbx_description
1 polymer ?
#
loop_
_entity_poly.entity_id
_entity_poly.type
_entity_poly.pdbx_seq_one_letter_code
_entity_poly.pdbx_strand_id
1 'polypeptide(L)'
;MLMNRLSQQRGASLLEVLSVIVLLSIVGAVAYSFLMNTFLFEDRVTERQSLVQEVNLLSADLRRLHESGAPIYYDGSMLYEGRGADRPILNEDIRIESFYANENELAPGTSITLTQDTYRFEGTITAGGYNHELRTASRRTGAFVYDPGAGNEDVEPEPPPEEPLPPEALEDITFPSRPDINSMPLFSSEAYGDVQSGAAITPWELDDVAEDNVVHDGRLILYRNASAFRTNNDQPLSFNIDHSLLREGNLTIGSDIFINTGYYVWVDGNLTMEDGSAINAENGARIQGDATMQGGSELAASQLQLTGTAALQSDSVLTIAGPSTIDGPLTMDRDSIFTTGSLRLGGAGTFRSNAVLASENEVTIGGEATFQENVNVQAGSLFIDGNMRVTGTPVIQIDGDAGINGGLTTENTMYMTVGGDLVLENGAALRQDPVVTIGGTLTSRDDFSYQSGSTIIVEGNADIRGNIGSNSPYDQGSMCVQGSLSLEGEAYPGVDITNSGSDCSNLSPGELRVLGPIL
;
A
#
# COMPACT_ATOMS: atom_id res chain seq x y z
N MET A 1 -3.96 -6.91 -70.61
CA MET A 1 -2.72 -7.03 -69.79
C MET A 1 -2.95 -6.81 -68.29
N LEU A 2 -4.18 -6.55 -67.82
CA LEU A 2 -4.50 -6.42 -66.37
C LEU A 2 -5.08 -7.69 -65.71
N MET A 3 -5.46 -8.71 -66.49
CA MET A 3 -6.09 -9.93 -65.95
C MET A 3 -5.10 -11.06 -65.57
N ASN A 4 -3.80 -10.90 -65.86
CA ASN A 4 -2.79 -11.92 -65.55
C ASN A 4 -2.01 -11.68 -64.23
N ARG A 5 -2.38 -10.68 -63.42
CA ARG A 5 -1.72 -10.40 -62.13
C ARG A 5 -2.51 -10.84 -60.90
N LEU A 6 -3.70 -11.42 -61.05
CA LEU A 6 -4.52 -11.85 -59.90
C LEU A 6 -4.41 -13.34 -59.55
N SER A 7 -3.60 -14.15 -60.25
CA SER A 7 -3.48 -15.60 -59.97
C SER A 7 -2.26 -16.01 -59.13
N GLN A 8 -1.63 -15.07 -58.42
CA GLN A 8 -0.50 -15.34 -57.52
C GLN A 8 -0.88 -15.16 -56.05
N GLN A 9 -2.09 -15.60 -55.66
CA GLN A 9 -2.38 -15.84 -54.26
C GLN A 9 -1.72 -17.15 -53.85
N ARG A 10 -0.55 -17.06 -53.20
CA ARG A 10 -0.02 -18.16 -52.39
C ARG A 10 -1.05 -18.37 -51.27
N GLY A 11 -1.87 -19.42 -51.40
CA GLY A 11 -2.75 -19.83 -50.32
C GLY A 11 -1.90 -20.08 -49.08
N ALA A 12 -2.33 -19.55 -47.94
CA ALA A 12 -1.71 -19.83 -46.65
C ALA A 12 -1.51 -21.34 -46.53
N SER A 13 -0.29 -21.76 -46.22
CA SER A 13 -0.04 -23.19 -46.09
C SER A 13 -0.86 -23.72 -44.92
N LEU A 14 -1.42 -24.92 -45.03
CA LEU A 14 -2.14 -25.57 -43.93
C LEU A 14 -1.32 -25.55 -42.63
N LEU A 15 0.01 -25.62 -42.76
CA LEU A 15 0.97 -25.54 -41.68
C LEU A 15 0.93 -24.18 -40.95
N GLU A 16 0.89 -23.06 -41.68
CA GLU A 16 0.78 -21.72 -41.09
C GLU A 16 -0.52 -21.54 -40.30
N VAL A 17 -1.64 -22.03 -40.84
CA VAL A 17 -2.93 -21.94 -40.13
C VAL A 17 -2.89 -22.76 -38.85
N LEU A 18 -2.30 -23.95 -38.88
CA LEU A 18 -2.15 -24.81 -37.70
C LEU A 18 -1.21 -24.19 -36.65
N SER A 19 -0.12 -23.56 -37.07
CA SER A 19 0.79 -22.85 -36.17
C SER A 19 0.12 -21.68 -35.48
N VAL A 20 -0.70 -20.89 -36.20
CA VAL A 20 -1.45 -19.76 -35.60
C VAL A 20 -2.48 -20.26 -34.59
N ILE A 21 -3.19 -21.35 -34.87
CA ILE A 21 -4.18 -21.91 -33.94
C ILE A 21 -3.51 -22.42 -32.66
N VAL A 22 -2.36 -23.08 -32.76
CA VAL A 22 -1.60 -23.56 -31.58
C VAL A 22 -1.03 -22.40 -30.77
N LEU A 23 -0.56 -21.34 -31.42
CA LEU A 23 -0.07 -20.15 -30.73
C LEU A 23 -1.21 -19.44 -29.99
N LEU A 24 -2.37 -19.27 -30.63
CA LEU A 24 -3.55 -18.68 -30.01
C LEU A 24 -4.07 -19.51 -28.83
N SER A 25 -4.00 -20.84 -28.89
CA SER A 25 -4.45 -21.67 -27.77
C SER A 25 -3.51 -21.59 -26.57
N ILE A 26 -2.20 -21.48 -26.80
CA ILE A 26 -1.21 -21.28 -25.72
C ILE A 26 -1.38 -19.89 -25.10
N VAL A 27 -1.46 -18.84 -25.92
CA VAL A 27 -1.67 -17.46 -25.44
C VAL A 27 -2.99 -17.34 -24.68
N GLY A 28 -4.06 -17.94 -25.19
CA GLY A 28 -5.36 -17.99 -24.51
C GLY A 28 -5.30 -18.72 -23.16
N ALA A 29 -4.58 -19.84 -23.07
CA ALA A 29 -4.42 -20.58 -21.82
C ALA A 29 -3.62 -19.79 -20.78
N VAL A 30 -2.56 -19.09 -21.20
CA VAL A 30 -1.74 -18.24 -20.31
C VAL A 30 -2.54 -17.03 -19.84
N ALA A 31 -3.24 -16.33 -20.74
CA ALA A 31 -4.09 -15.19 -20.39
C ALA A 31 -5.21 -15.60 -19.43
N TYR A 32 -5.87 -16.73 -19.68
CA TYR A 32 -6.91 -17.27 -18.80
C TYR A 32 -6.34 -17.64 -17.42
N SER A 33 -5.17 -18.28 -17.37
CA SER A 33 -4.50 -18.61 -16.12
C SER A 33 -4.12 -17.37 -15.33
N PHE A 34 -3.61 -16.33 -15.99
CA PHE A 34 -3.25 -15.07 -15.35
C PHE A 34 -4.50 -14.37 -14.80
N LEU A 35 -5.54 -14.23 -15.61
CA LEU A 35 -6.78 -13.56 -15.25
C LEU A 35 -7.51 -14.27 -14.10
N MET A 36 -7.49 -15.62 -14.07
CA MET A 36 -8.01 -16.39 -12.94
C MET A 36 -7.15 -16.26 -11.69
N ASN A 37 -5.82 -16.19 -11.81
CA ASN A 37 -4.95 -15.96 -10.66
C ASN A 37 -5.14 -14.55 -10.08
N THR A 38 -5.41 -13.54 -10.92
CA THR A 38 -5.72 -12.18 -10.47
C THR A 38 -7.04 -12.14 -9.70
N PHE A 39 -8.11 -12.74 -10.21
CA PHE A 39 -9.38 -12.81 -9.47
C PHE A 39 -9.27 -13.61 -8.18
N LEU A 40 -8.59 -14.76 -8.21
CA LEU A 40 -8.33 -15.52 -6.99
C LEU A 40 -7.46 -14.74 -6.02
N PHE A 41 -6.57 -13.86 -6.48
CA PHE A 41 -5.78 -13.01 -5.58
C PHE A 41 -6.63 -11.88 -4.99
N GLU A 42 -7.47 -11.23 -5.80
CA GLU A 42 -8.39 -10.17 -5.37
C GLU A 42 -9.42 -10.68 -4.35
N ASP A 43 -10.05 -11.83 -4.59
CA ASP A 43 -10.97 -12.47 -3.65
C ASP A 43 -10.27 -12.78 -2.32
N ARG A 44 -9.03 -13.29 -2.38
CA ARG A 44 -8.23 -13.63 -1.21
C ARG A 44 -7.75 -12.41 -0.42
N VAL A 45 -7.37 -11.34 -1.10
CA VAL A 45 -6.97 -10.09 -0.48
C VAL A 45 -8.18 -9.43 0.17
N THR A 46 -9.34 -9.44 -0.50
CA THR A 46 -10.60 -8.88 0.03
C THR A 46 -11.10 -9.68 1.23
N GLU A 47 -11.10 -11.02 1.17
CA GLU A 47 -11.45 -11.89 2.31
C GLU A 47 -10.49 -11.67 3.49
N ARG A 48 -9.19 -11.52 3.22
CA ARG A 48 -8.20 -11.19 4.26
C ARG A 48 -8.43 -9.81 4.87
N GLN A 49 -8.71 -8.79 4.06
CA GLN A 49 -8.99 -7.43 4.53
C GLN A 49 -10.26 -7.38 5.38
N SER A 50 -11.34 -8.04 4.92
CA SER A 50 -12.59 -8.14 5.68
C SER A 50 -12.38 -8.87 7.01
N LEU A 51 -11.58 -9.94 7.03
CA LEU A 51 -11.26 -10.67 8.27
C LEU A 51 -10.47 -9.80 9.26
N VAL A 52 -9.51 -9.01 8.77
CA VAL A 52 -8.75 -8.06 9.62
C VAL A 52 -9.64 -6.95 10.16
N GLN A 53 -10.53 -6.38 9.34
CA GLN A 53 -11.48 -5.36 9.78
C GLN A 53 -12.43 -5.90 10.86
N GLU A 54 -12.93 -7.14 10.70
CA GLU A 54 -13.79 -7.74 11.71
C GLU A 54 -13.04 -8.06 13.01
N VAL A 55 -11.80 -8.52 12.93
CA VAL A 55 -10.92 -8.70 14.10
C VAL A 55 -10.82 -7.41 14.90
N ASN A 56 -10.75 -6.26 14.21
CA ASN A 56 -10.68 -4.95 14.84
C ASN A 56 -12.01 -4.56 15.51
N LEU A 57 -13.15 -4.80 14.84
CA LEU A 57 -14.48 -4.60 15.43
C LEU A 57 -14.71 -5.49 16.65
N LEU A 58 -14.31 -6.76 16.57
CA LEU A 58 -14.38 -7.70 17.68
C LEU A 58 -13.56 -7.22 18.88
N SER A 59 -12.34 -6.77 18.65
CA SER A 59 -11.47 -6.23 19.71
C SER A 59 -12.12 -5.01 20.38
N ALA A 60 -12.71 -4.12 19.58
CA ALA A 60 -13.42 -2.93 20.08
C ALA A 60 -14.66 -3.29 20.92
N ASP A 61 -15.45 -4.27 20.51
CA ASP A 61 -16.61 -4.71 21.27
C ASP A 61 -16.22 -5.47 22.55
N LEU A 62 -15.19 -6.33 22.50
CA LEU A 62 -14.66 -6.99 23.70
C LEU A 62 -14.20 -5.96 24.74
N ARG A 63 -13.61 -4.85 24.29
CA ARG A 63 -13.26 -3.70 25.14
C ARG A 63 -14.50 -3.03 25.73
N ARG A 64 -15.49 -2.69 24.91
CA ARG A 64 -16.75 -2.08 25.36
C ARG A 64 -17.45 -2.94 26.42
N LEU A 65 -17.43 -4.25 26.25
CA LEU A 65 -18.02 -5.21 27.20
C LEU A 65 -17.22 -5.30 28.50
N HIS A 66 -15.89 -5.26 28.43
CA HIS A 66 -15.05 -5.16 29.64
C HIS A 66 -15.32 -3.88 30.43
N GLU A 67 -15.33 -2.73 29.75
CA GLU A 67 -15.55 -1.42 30.39
C GLU A 67 -16.94 -1.30 31.04
N SER A 68 -17.96 -1.85 30.39
CA SER A 68 -19.33 -1.89 30.93
C SER A 68 -19.55 -2.98 31.99
N GLY A 69 -18.59 -3.90 32.17
CA GLY A 69 -18.75 -5.09 33.01
C GLY A 69 -19.82 -6.04 32.50
N ALA A 70 -20.17 -5.95 31.21
CA ALA A 70 -21.13 -6.83 30.58
C ALA A 70 -20.55 -8.24 30.39
N PRO A 71 -21.34 -9.30 30.62
CA PRO A 71 -20.89 -10.66 30.34
C PRO A 71 -20.78 -10.90 28.83
N ILE A 72 -19.84 -11.77 28.46
CA ILE A 72 -19.65 -12.30 27.11
C ILE A 72 -20.05 -13.78 27.14
N TYR A 73 -20.90 -14.22 26.21
CA TYR A 73 -21.28 -15.61 26.03
C TYR A 73 -20.63 -16.19 24.78
N TYR A 74 -19.95 -17.33 24.91
CA TYR A 74 -19.35 -18.07 23.80
C TYR A 74 -20.16 -19.33 23.51
N ASP A 75 -20.69 -19.48 22.29
CA ASP A 75 -21.51 -20.64 21.91
C ASP A 75 -20.73 -21.82 21.30
N GLY A 76 -19.40 -21.67 21.14
CA GLY A 76 -18.52 -22.62 20.46
C GLY A 76 -18.19 -22.25 19.01
N SER A 77 -18.77 -21.18 18.49
CA SER A 77 -18.46 -20.64 17.16
C SER A 77 -18.59 -19.12 17.06
N MET A 78 -19.38 -18.49 17.92
CA MET A 78 -19.60 -17.04 17.95
C MET A 78 -19.60 -16.52 19.38
N LEU A 79 -19.37 -15.21 19.50
CA LEU A 79 -19.43 -14.46 20.76
C LEU A 79 -20.68 -13.57 20.77
N TYR A 80 -21.30 -13.45 21.93
CA TYR A 80 -22.51 -12.66 22.14
C TYR A 80 -22.37 -11.76 23.37
N GLU A 81 -22.96 -10.57 23.28
CA GLU A 81 -23.13 -9.66 24.40
C GLU A 81 -24.26 -10.20 25.30
N GLY A 82 -23.93 -10.57 26.54
CA GLY A 82 -24.90 -11.07 27.52
C GLY A 82 -24.57 -12.45 28.11
N ARG A 83 -25.59 -13.08 28.68
CA ARG A 83 -25.49 -14.44 29.26
C ARG A 83 -26.04 -15.54 28.34
N GLY A 84 -26.37 -15.17 27.10
CA GLY A 84 -26.97 -16.03 26.10
C GLY A 84 -26.78 -15.45 24.71
N ALA A 85 -27.36 -16.10 23.70
CA ALA A 85 -27.23 -15.74 22.29
C ALA A 85 -28.14 -14.57 21.88
N ASP A 86 -28.11 -13.48 22.65
CA ASP A 86 -29.07 -12.37 22.51
C ASP A 86 -28.64 -11.37 21.41
N ARG A 87 -27.35 -11.02 21.36
CA ARG A 87 -26.78 -10.12 20.36
C ARG A 87 -25.38 -10.59 19.96
N PRO A 88 -25.14 -11.03 18.71
CA PRO A 88 -23.81 -11.43 18.28
C PRO A 88 -22.88 -10.22 18.25
N ILE A 89 -21.61 -10.46 18.59
CA ILE A 89 -20.52 -9.48 18.58
C ILE A 89 -19.76 -9.52 17.24
N LEU A 90 -19.92 -10.60 16.48
CA LEU A 90 -19.32 -10.82 15.16
C LEU A 90 -20.39 -10.90 14.08
N ASN A 91 -20.02 -10.58 12.86
CA ASN A 91 -20.76 -10.92 11.66
C ASN A 91 -20.97 -12.44 11.56
N GLU A 92 -22.14 -12.86 11.08
CA GLU A 92 -22.59 -14.26 11.04
C GLU A 92 -21.71 -15.14 10.13
N ASP A 93 -20.98 -14.52 9.19
CA ASP A 93 -20.07 -15.20 8.28
C ASP A 93 -18.72 -15.56 8.91
N ILE A 94 -18.47 -15.11 10.14
CA ILE A 94 -17.19 -15.25 10.84
C ILE A 94 -17.34 -16.22 11.99
N ARG A 95 -16.42 -17.19 12.05
CA ARG A 95 -16.41 -18.26 13.04
C ARG A 95 -15.18 -18.19 13.90
N ILE A 96 -15.33 -18.50 15.17
CA ILE A 96 -14.21 -18.70 16.08
C ILE A 96 -14.01 -20.20 16.26
N GLU A 97 -12.84 -20.71 15.89
CA GLU A 97 -12.50 -22.13 16.06
C GLU A 97 -12.09 -22.47 17.48
N SER A 98 -11.37 -21.54 18.13
CA SER A 98 -10.97 -21.64 19.52
C SER A 98 -10.90 -20.25 20.13
N PHE A 99 -11.27 -20.13 21.39
CA PHE A 99 -11.26 -18.86 22.12
C PHE A 99 -10.78 -19.09 23.54
N TYR A 100 -9.71 -18.40 23.92
CA TYR A 100 -9.05 -18.51 25.21
C TYR A 100 -9.23 -17.19 25.94
N ALA A 101 -9.48 -17.28 27.24
CA ALA A 101 -9.45 -16.13 28.16
C ALA A 101 -8.45 -16.44 29.27
N ASN A 102 -7.40 -15.63 29.40
CA ASN A 102 -6.29 -15.84 30.33
C ASN A 102 -5.74 -17.27 30.26
N GLU A 103 -5.37 -17.69 29.04
CA GLU A 103 -4.78 -19.01 28.75
C GLU A 103 -5.73 -20.21 28.95
N ASN A 104 -6.99 -19.96 29.34
CA ASN A 104 -7.99 -21.01 29.49
C ASN A 104 -8.95 -20.99 28.29
N GLU A 105 -9.00 -22.10 27.56
CA GLU A 105 -9.97 -22.29 26.48
C GLU A 105 -11.40 -22.22 27.06
N LEU A 106 -12.25 -21.37 26.47
CA LEU A 106 -13.64 -21.27 26.87
C LEU A 106 -14.43 -22.44 26.26
N ALA A 107 -15.08 -23.21 27.13
CA ALA A 107 -16.00 -24.23 26.67
C ALA A 107 -17.25 -23.59 26.03
N PRO A 108 -17.81 -24.17 24.95
CA PRO A 108 -19.10 -23.75 24.40
C PRO A 108 -20.19 -23.69 25.47
N GLY A 109 -20.99 -22.63 25.46
CA GLY A 109 -22.04 -22.38 26.45
C GLY A 109 -21.57 -21.64 27.72
N THR A 110 -20.33 -21.14 27.74
CA THR A 110 -19.78 -20.41 28.89
C THR A 110 -20.07 -18.91 28.77
N SER A 111 -20.49 -18.30 29.88
CA SER A 111 -20.46 -16.84 30.03
C SER A 111 -19.33 -16.42 30.96
N ILE A 112 -18.54 -15.45 30.52
CA ILE A 112 -17.51 -14.82 31.34
C ILE A 112 -17.86 -13.37 31.59
N THR A 113 -17.59 -12.89 32.80
CA THR A 113 -17.62 -11.46 33.11
C THR A 113 -16.20 -11.04 33.41
N LEU A 114 -15.76 -9.99 32.71
CA LEU A 114 -14.40 -9.52 32.79
C LEU A 114 -14.30 -8.60 34.02
N THR A 115 -13.85 -9.15 35.15
CA THR A 115 -13.79 -8.42 36.44
C THR A 115 -12.38 -8.11 36.94
N GLN A 116 -11.35 -8.71 36.34
CA GLN A 116 -9.94 -8.46 36.63
C GLN A 116 -9.36 -7.26 35.86
N ASP A 117 -8.30 -6.68 36.43
CA ASP A 117 -7.52 -5.56 35.88
C ASP A 117 -6.81 -5.94 34.57
N THR A 118 -6.59 -7.23 34.30
CA THR A 118 -5.90 -7.71 33.09
C THR A 118 -6.64 -8.91 32.49
N TYR A 119 -6.93 -8.87 31.19
CA TYR A 119 -7.48 -10.01 30.45
C TYR A 119 -6.79 -10.19 29.12
N ARG A 120 -6.32 -11.41 28.84
CA ARG A 120 -5.78 -11.81 27.54
C ARG A 120 -6.80 -12.68 26.83
N PHE A 121 -7.19 -12.29 25.62
CA PHE A 121 -7.95 -13.14 24.71
C PHE A 121 -7.04 -13.64 23.61
N GLU A 122 -7.15 -14.92 23.31
CA GLU A 122 -6.52 -15.52 22.14
C GLU A 122 -7.56 -16.35 21.40
N GLY A 123 -7.49 -16.41 20.08
CA GLY A 123 -8.38 -17.28 19.33
C GLY A 123 -8.03 -17.37 17.87
N THR A 124 -8.58 -18.36 17.19
CA THR A 124 -8.47 -18.49 15.74
C THR A 124 -9.81 -18.13 15.14
N ILE A 125 -9.82 -17.07 14.34
CA ILE A 125 -11.01 -16.59 13.62
C ILE A 125 -10.90 -17.04 12.18
N THR A 126 -11.99 -17.57 11.66
CA THR A 126 -12.10 -18.05 10.29
C THR A 126 -13.23 -17.38 9.53
N ALA A 127 -12.92 -16.95 8.31
CA ALA A 127 -13.87 -16.47 7.32
C ALA A 127 -13.55 -17.15 6.00
N GLY A 128 -14.51 -17.88 5.44
CA GLY A 128 -14.27 -18.70 4.25
C GLY A 128 -13.17 -19.74 4.47
N GLY A 129 -12.07 -19.65 3.71
CA GLY A 129 -10.91 -20.54 3.80
C GLY A 129 -9.71 -19.99 4.57
N TYR A 130 -9.86 -18.83 5.22
CA TYR A 130 -8.79 -18.11 5.90
C TYR A 130 -8.86 -18.27 7.41
N ASN A 131 -7.68 -18.41 8.03
CA ASN A 131 -7.53 -18.44 9.47
C ASN A 131 -6.67 -17.24 9.89
N HIS A 132 -7.11 -16.54 10.93
CA HIS A 132 -6.37 -15.44 11.54
C HIS A 132 -6.28 -15.65 13.05
N GLU A 133 -5.10 -15.42 13.62
CA GLU A 133 -4.92 -15.48 15.07
C GLU A 133 -5.27 -14.13 15.70
N LEU A 134 -6.36 -14.11 16.46
CA LEU A 134 -6.67 -13.01 17.37
C LEU A 134 -5.80 -13.14 18.61
N ARG A 135 -5.07 -12.09 18.96
CA ARG A 135 -4.43 -11.92 20.28
C ARG A 135 -4.70 -10.50 20.76
N THR A 136 -5.44 -10.34 21.86
CA THR A 136 -5.73 -9.03 22.44
C THR A 136 -5.60 -9.08 23.97
N ALA A 137 -5.07 -8.03 24.58
CA ALA A 137 -4.87 -7.96 26.03
C ALA A 137 -5.35 -6.62 26.60
N SER A 138 -6.04 -6.66 27.73
CA SER A 138 -6.47 -5.53 28.55
C SER A 138 -5.54 -5.31 29.73
N ARG A 139 -5.16 -4.07 30.07
CA ARG A 139 -4.50 -3.69 31.35
C ARG A 139 -5.12 -2.39 31.92
N ARG A 140 -6.09 -2.51 32.86
CA ARG A 140 -6.75 -1.45 33.66
C ARG A 140 -7.64 -0.43 32.93
N THR A 141 -8.60 0.12 33.67
CA THR A 141 -9.57 1.14 33.23
C THR A 141 -8.84 2.37 32.68
N GLY A 142 -8.92 2.57 31.35
CA GLY A 142 -8.40 3.76 30.68
C GLY A 142 -7.03 3.65 30.01
N ALA A 143 -6.39 2.48 29.97
CA ALA A 143 -5.20 2.27 29.13
C ALA A 143 -5.31 0.90 28.44
N PHE A 144 -5.61 0.91 27.15
CA PHE A 144 -5.44 -0.27 26.31
C PHE A 144 -4.45 0.07 25.21
N VAL A 145 -3.50 -0.84 25.04
CA VAL A 145 -2.46 -0.92 23.99
C VAL A 145 -3.07 -1.86 22.95
N TYR A 146 -3.49 -1.29 21.81
CA TYR A 146 -3.84 -2.01 20.60
C TYR A 146 -2.91 -1.56 19.49
N ASP A 147 -2.28 -2.53 18.84
CA ASP A 147 -1.24 -2.34 17.86
C ASP A 147 -1.64 -3.13 16.60
N PRO A 148 -2.03 -2.53 15.45
CA PRO A 148 -2.13 -1.11 15.07
C PRO A 148 -3.54 -0.68 14.58
N GLY A 149 -3.97 0.55 14.92
CA GLY A 149 -5.00 1.25 14.13
C GLY A 149 -5.82 2.36 14.80
N ALA A 150 -5.22 3.56 14.87
CA ALA A 150 -5.84 4.91 14.89
C ALA A 150 -6.59 5.44 16.13
N GLY A 151 -6.38 6.75 16.35
CA GLY A 151 -7.07 7.57 17.33
C GLY A 151 -8.35 8.25 16.82
N ASN A 152 -9.16 8.58 17.82
CA ASN A 152 -10.04 9.74 18.08
C ASN A 152 -11.30 10.10 17.27
N GLU A 153 -12.42 10.02 18.02
CA GLU A 153 -13.42 11.05 18.38
C GLU A 153 -14.37 11.70 17.33
N ASP A 154 -15.66 11.47 17.61
CA ASP A 154 -16.86 12.32 17.52
C ASP A 154 -17.20 13.08 16.21
N VAL A 155 -18.16 12.51 15.45
CA VAL A 155 -18.84 13.17 14.32
C VAL A 155 -20.24 13.65 14.75
N GLU A 156 -20.39 14.98 14.85
CA GLU A 156 -21.66 15.72 14.79
C GLU A 156 -22.24 15.72 13.36
N PRO A 157 -23.56 15.89 13.16
CA PRO A 157 -24.19 15.79 11.84
C PRO A 157 -23.88 16.97 10.92
N GLU A 158 -23.59 16.67 9.65
CA GLU A 158 -23.15 17.62 8.62
C GLU A 158 -24.17 18.73 8.27
N PRO A 159 -23.71 19.98 8.08
CA PRO A 159 -24.46 21.05 7.42
C PRO A 159 -24.51 20.87 5.89
N PRO A 160 -25.47 21.52 5.20
CA PRO A 160 -25.66 21.37 3.75
C PRO A 160 -24.46 21.85 2.92
N PRO A 161 -24.29 21.33 1.69
CA PRO A 161 -23.04 21.43 0.92
C PRO A 161 -22.72 22.89 0.55
N GLU A 162 -21.55 23.35 0.98
CA GLU A 162 -20.93 24.58 0.50
C GLU A 162 -20.11 24.32 -0.79
N GLU A 163 -19.92 25.37 -1.58
CA GLU A 163 -19.18 25.38 -2.86
C GLU A 163 -17.75 24.82 -2.71
N PRO A 164 -17.16 24.23 -3.77
CA PRO A 164 -15.88 23.54 -3.69
C PRO A 164 -14.76 24.47 -3.18
N LEU A 165 -14.19 24.10 -2.05
CA LEU A 165 -13.01 24.73 -1.47
C LEU A 165 -11.77 24.41 -2.33
N PRO A 166 -10.79 25.34 -2.40
CA PRO A 166 -9.50 25.08 -3.07
C PRO A 166 -8.75 23.94 -2.37
N PRO A 167 -7.81 23.25 -3.06
CA PRO A 167 -7.13 22.06 -2.56
C PRO A 167 -6.52 22.35 -1.18
N GLU A 168 -6.97 21.58 -0.19
CA GLU A 168 -6.51 21.70 1.19
C GLU A 168 -5.00 21.48 1.24
N ALA A 169 -4.29 22.37 1.93
CA ALA A 169 -2.88 22.21 2.19
C ALA A 169 -2.70 20.91 2.98
N LEU A 170 -1.92 19.96 2.43
CA LEU A 170 -1.46 18.74 3.09
C LEU A 170 -1.20 19.01 4.58
N GLU A 171 -1.93 18.33 5.46
CA GLU A 171 -1.71 18.45 6.90
C GLU A 171 -0.26 18.06 7.22
N ASP A 172 0.53 19.03 7.71
CA ASP A 172 1.90 18.79 8.14
C ASP A 172 1.90 17.71 9.23
N ILE A 173 2.63 16.62 9.02
CA ILE A 173 2.73 15.53 10.00
C ILE A 173 3.41 16.06 11.27
N THR A 174 2.63 16.38 12.30
CA THR A 174 3.18 16.89 13.56
C THR A 174 3.58 15.73 14.47
N PHE A 175 4.84 15.31 14.39
CA PHE A 175 5.43 14.49 15.45
C PHE A 175 5.64 15.35 16.71
N PRO A 176 5.36 14.82 17.92
CA PRO A 176 5.73 15.51 19.14
C PRO A 176 7.24 15.76 19.15
N SER A 177 7.65 16.88 19.77
CA SER A 177 9.07 17.20 19.93
C SER A 177 9.80 16.08 20.67
N ARG A 178 11.09 15.91 20.35
CA ARG A 178 11.91 14.93 21.05
C ARG A 178 11.80 15.04 22.54
N PRO A 179 11.47 13.95 23.25
CA PRO A 179 11.79 13.81 24.66
C PRO A 179 13.24 14.29 24.88
N ASP A 180 13.45 15.45 25.51
CA ASP A 180 14.81 15.90 25.83
C ASP A 180 15.36 14.95 26.89
N ILE A 181 16.12 13.98 26.40
CA ILE A 181 16.69 12.89 27.17
C ILE A 181 17.57 13.42 28.31
N ASN A 182 18.18 14.61 28.15
CA ASN A 182 19.02 15.23 29.18
C ASN A 182 18.21 15.92 30.28
N SER A 183 16.92 16.14 30.06
CA SER A 183 15.99 16.78 30.99
C SER A 183 15.15 15.79 31.80
N MET A 184 15.22 14.49 31.48
CA MET A 184 14.40 13.46 32.12
C MET A 184 14.96 13.09 33.49
N PRO A 185 14.17 13.12 34.58
CA PRO A 185 14.65 12.68 35.88
C PRO A 185 14.88 11.17 35.85
N LEU A 186 16.02 10.73 36.37
CA LEU A 186 16.36 9.31 36.57
C LEU A 186 15.33 8.66 37.52
N PHE A 187 14.17 8.24 37.01
CA PHE A 187 13.13 7.58 37.78
C PHE A 187 13.29 6.06 37.75
N SER A 188 12.82 5.39 38.80
CA SER A 188 13.01 3.96 39.07
C SER A 188 12.23 2.99 38.18
N SER A 189 11.52 3.47 37.15
CA SER A 189 10.73 2.67 36.21
C SER A 189 11.09 2.91 34.74
N GLU A 190 12.14 3.67 34.45
CA GLU A 190 12.71 3.76 33.09
C GLU A 190 13.99 2.91 33.12
N ALA A 191 14.08 1.81 32.37
CA ALA A 191 15.36 1.12 32.23
C ALA A 191 16.24 1.92 31.27
N TYR A 192 17.22 2.57 31.87
CA TYR A 192 18.37 3.08 31.15
C TYR A 192 19.23 1.89 30.74
N GLY A 193 19.46 1.71 29.45
CA GLY A 193 20.63 0.98 28.96
C GLY A 193 21.91 1.79 29.22
N ASP A 194 22.17 2.18 30.46
CA ASP A 194 23.47 2.70 30.90
C ASP A 194 24.39 1.50 31.14
N VAL A 195 25.09 1.09 30.08
CA VAL A 195 26.26 0.23 30.24
C VAL A 195 27.33 1.10 30.87
N GLN A 196 27.48 0.97 32.19
CA GLN A 196 28.49 1.65 33.01
C GLN A 196 29.79 1.92 32.24
N SER A 197 30.29 3.15 32.33
CA SER A 197 31.60 3.52 31.78
C SER A 197 32.67 2.54 32.27
N GLY A 198 33.16 1.68 31.37
CA GLY A 198 34.26 0.76 31.65
C GLY A 198 33.95 -0.73 31.45
N ALA A 199 32.73 -1.14 31.12
CA ALA A 199 32.48 -2.51 30.69
C ALA A 199 32.92 -2.69 29.23
N ALA A 200 33.76 -3.70 28.98
CA ALA A 200 34.10 -4.13 27.63
C ALA A 200 32.84 -4.59 26.90
N ILE A 201 32.74 -4.14 25.65
CA ILE A 201 31.64 -4.34 24.72
C ILE A 201 31.44 -5.83 24.45
N THR A 202 30.29 -6.36 24.84
CA THR A 202 29.60 -7.39 24.07
C THR A 202 28.32 -6.76 23.52
N PRO A 203 27.81 -7.20 22.35
CA PRO A 203 26.41 -6.98 21.98
C PRO A 203 25.50 -7.33 23.16
N TRP A 204 24.23 -6.92 23.15
CA TRP A 204 23.23 -7.67 23.93
C TRP A 204 23.12 -9.07 23.31
N GLU A 205 24.11 -9.93 23.56
CA GLU A 205 23.97 -11.38 23.43
C GLU A 205 23.16 -11.79 24.65
N LEU A 206 21.84 -11.93 24.46
CA LEU A 206 20.97 -12.64 25.39
C LEU A 206 21.33 -14.13 25.31
N ASP A 207 22.57 -14.49 25.68
CA ASP A 207 23.04 -15.88 25.65
C ASP A 207 22.33 -16.77 26.69
N ASP A 208 21.56 -16.17 27.61
CA ASP A 208 20.91 -16.89 28.72
C ASP A 208 19.46 -16.45 29.01
N VAL A 209 18.81 -15.65 28.16
CA VAL A 209 17.37 -15.36 28.37
C VAL A 209 16.55 -16.45 27.72
N ALA A 210 16.23 -17.45 28.54
CA ALA A 210 15.30 -18.53 28.24
C ALA A 210 13.82 -18.08 28.25
N GLU A 211 13.55 -16.77 28.16
CA GLU A 211 12.20 -16.21 28.17
C GLU A 211 11.94 -15.54 26.82
N ASP A 212 10.99 -16.10 26.06
CA ASP A 212 10.63 -15.71 24.70
C ASP A 212 10.03 -14.27 24.58
N ASN A 213 9.85 -13.58 25.72
CA ASN A 213 9.24 -12.25 25.79
C ASN A 213 9.94 -11.35 26.81
N VAL A 214 10.55 -10.27 26.34
CA VAL A 214 11.07 -9.20 27.20
C VAL A 214 10.00 -8.11 27.32
N VAL A 215 9.45 -7.92 28.52
CA VAL A 215 8.47 -6.86 28.81
C VAL A 215 9.16 -5.71 29.52
N HIS A 216 8.96 -4.48 29.03
CA HIS A 216 9.50 -3.27 29.62
C HIS A 216 8.39 -2.27 29.95
N ASP A 217 8.12 -2.12 31.25
CA ASP A 217 7.17 -1.12 31.78
C ASP A 217 7.79 0.28 31.62
N GLY A 218 7.44 1.01 30.56
CA GLY A 218 7.89 2.38 30.30
C GLY A 218 8.68 2.54 29.01
N ARG A 219 9.59 3.54 28.96
CA ARG A 219 10.41 3.81 27.76
C ARG A 219 11.70 3.00 27.78
N LEU A 220 12.06 2.43 26.63
CA LEU A 220 13.37 1.82 26.42
C LEU A 220 14.28 2.82 25.71
N ILE A 221 15.37 3.24 26.36
CA ILE A 221 16.34 4.17 25.78
C ILE A 221 17.68 3.46 25.57
N LEU A 222 18.12 3.42 24.31
CA LEU A 222 19.36 2.76 23.88
C LEU A 222 20.42 3.80 23.50
N TYR A 223 21.48 3.93 24.32
CA TYR A 223 22.59 4.86 24.10
C TYR A 223 23.79 4.20 23.40
N ARG A 224 24.45 5.01 22.55
CA ARG A 224 25.84 4.98 22.03
C ARG A 224 26.47 3.65 21.54
N ASN A 225 26.20 2.49 22.14
CA ASN A 225 26.93 1.24 21.89
C ASN A 225 26.03 0.03 21.57
N ALA A 226 24.74 0.04 21.91
CA ALA A 226 23.81 -1.03 21.53
C ALA A 226 23.22 -0.71 20.14
N SER A 227 23.83 -1.23 19.08
CA SER A 227 23.36 -0.99 17.71
C SER A 227 22.44 -2.07 17.18
N ALA A 228 22.31 -3.21 17.86
CA ALA A 228 21.57 -4.35 17.33
C ALA A 228 20.80 -5.12 18.41
N PHE A 229 19.55 -5.43 18.14
CA PHE A 229 18.88 -6.59 18.75
C PHE A 229 19.27 -7.81 17.93
N ARG A 230 19.85 -8.84 18.54
CA ARG A 230 20.22 -10.09 17.88
C ARG A 230 19.96 -11.25 18.83
N THR A 231 19.58 -12.40 18.29
CA THR A 231 19.50 -13.65 19.04
C THR A 231 20.58 -14.59 18.51
N ASN A 232 21.14 -15.41 19.39
CA ASN A 232 22.03 -16.52 19.02
C ASN A 232 21.27 -17.86 18.92
N ASN A 233 19.96 -17.81 19.18
CA ASN A 233 19.08 -18.97 19.27
C ASN A 233 18.09 -18.89 18.10
N ASP A 234 17.82 -20.01 17.42
CA ASP A 234 16.85 -20.12 16.32
C ASP A 234 15.37 -19.93 16.77
N GLN A 235 15.14 -19.15 17.83
CA GLN A 235 13.81 -18.87 18.36
C GLN A 235 13.50 -17.37 18.20
N PRO A 236 12.27 -17.04 17.77
CA PRO A 236 11.84 -15.66 17.67
C PRO A 236 11.83 -14.99 19.04
N LEU A 237 12.21 -13.72 19.09
CA LEU A 237 12.26 -12.94 20.33
C LEU A 237 11.35 -11.71 20.23
N SER A 238 10.49 -11.51 21.21
CA SER A 238 9.61 -10.34 21.27
C SER A 238 10.01 -9.38 22.40
N PHE A 239 10.12 -8.11 22.05
CA PHE A 239 10.26 -6.98 22.99
C PHE A 239 8.94 -6.22 23.03
N ASN A 240 8.29 -6.23 24.19
CA ASN A 240 7.04 -5.49 24.42
C ASN A 240 7.36 -4.30 25.33
N ILE A 241 7.30 -3.09 24.76
CA ILE A 241 7.67 -1.83 25.41
C ILE A 241 6.39 -1.02 25.62
N ASP A 242 5.94 -0.87 26.86
CA ASP A 242 4.64 -0.23 27.17
C ASP A 242 4.53 1.22 26.68
N HIS A 243 5.66 1.90 26.46
CA HIS A 243 5.69 3.28 25.95
C HIS A 243 6.48 3.38 24.64
N SER A 244 7.65 4.04 24.65
CA SER A 244 8.41 4.38 23.43
C SER A 244 9.78 3.69 23.43
N LEU A 245 10.25 3.33 22.23
CA LEU A 245 11.64 3.00 21.97
C LEU A 245 12.37 4.25 21.48
N LEU A 246 13.45 4.64 22.15
CA LEU A 246 14.32 5.74 21.75
C LEU A 246 15.74 5.23 21.52
N ARG A 247 16.25 5.43 20.30
CA ARG A 247 17.60 5.03 19.90
C ARG A 247 18.42 6.23 19.45
N GLU A 248 19.49 6.51 20.21
CA GLU A 248 20.53 7.48 19.80
C GLU A 248 21.51 6.83 18.81
N GLY A 249 21.32 7.07 17.52
CA GLY A 249 22.12 6.52 16.43
C GLY A 249 21.42 5.36 15.73
N ASN A 250 22.19 4.45 15.15
CA ASN A 250 21.64 3.39 14.30
C ASN A 250 20.94 2.29 15.14
N LEU A 251 19.84 1.78 14.61
CA LEU A 251 19.11 0.61 15.08
C LEU A 251 19.19 -0.50 14.04
N THR A 252 19.72 -1.65 14.41
CA THR A 252 19.64 -2.89 13.64
C THR A 252 18.77 -3.89 14.39
N ILE A 253 17.84 -4.51 13.70
CA ILE A 253 17.00 -5.57 14.23
C ILE A 253 17.36 -6.83 13.46
N GLY A 254 17.92 -7.80 14.19
CA GLY A 254 18.27 -9.11 13.64
C GLY A 254 17.03 -9.92 13.28
N SER A 255 17.27 -11.03 12.59
CA SER A 255 16.19 -11.90 12.11
C SER A 255 15.26 -12.38 13.21
N ASP A 256 13.97 -12.50 12.88
CA ASP A 256 12.91 -13.02 13.74
C ASP A 256 12.77 -12.29 15.10
N ILE A 257 13.12 -11.01 15.14
CA ILE A 257 12.94 -10.15 16.31
C ILE A 257 11.76 -9.21 16.10
N PHE A 258 10.87 -9.20 17.08
CA PHE A 258 9.63 -8.43 17.08
C PHE A 258 9.74 -7.34 18.15
N ILE A 259 9.54 -6.08 17.78
CA ILE A 259 9.50 -4.97 18.71
C ILE A 259 8.11 -4.34 18.66
N ASN A 260 7.37 -4.46 19.75
CA ASN A 260 6.07 -3.83 19.93
C ASN A 260 6.22 -2.66 20.89
N THR A 261 5.75 -1.48 20.50
CA THR A 261 5.81 -0.28 21.34
C THR A 261 4.45 0.38 21.45
N GLY A 262 4.00 0.67 22.68
CA GLY A 262 2.71 1.31 22.93
C GLY A 262 2.61 2.78 22.48
N TYR A 263 3.70 3.37 22.00
CA TYR A 263 3.72 4.76 21.52
C TYR A 263 4.57 4.89 20.26
N TYR A 264 5.82 5.30 20.41
CA TYR A 264 6.65 5.75 19.30
C TYR A 264 7.97 4.99 19.24
N VAL A 265 8.44 4.75 18.03
CA VAL A 265 9.81 4.29 17.74
C VAL A 265 10.60 5.44 17.15
N TRP A 266 11.66 5.83 17.85
CA TRP A 266 12.50 6.96 17.49
C TRP A 266 13.93 6.51 17.27
N VAL A 267 14.45 6.71 16.05
CA VAL A 267 15.82 6.35 15.66
C VAL A 267 16.50 7.59 15.12
N ASP A 268 17.53 8.10 15.81
CA ASP A 268 18.29 9.28 15.36
C ASP A 268 19.27 8.97 14.22
N GLY A 269 19.54 7.69 13.97
CA GLY A 269 20.39 7.23 12.87
C GLY A 269 19.61 6.36 11.89
N ASN A 270 20.31 5.40 11.31
CA ASN A 270 19.75 4.48 10.32
C ASN A 270 18.99 3.34 10.99
N LEU A 271 17.91 2.90 10.36
CA LEU A 271 17.19 1.68 10.69
C LEU A 271 17.60 0.56 9.72
N THR A 272 17.86 -0.63 10.24
CA THR A 272 18.09 -1.84 9.44
C THR A 272 17.29 -2.98 10.05
N MET A 273 16.43 -3.62 9.26
CA MET A 273 15.58 -4.72 9.67
C MET A 273 15.93 -5.94 8.84
N GLU A 274 16.42 -7.00 9.49
CA GLU A 274 16.80 -8.27 8.86
C GLU A 274 15.58 -9.20 8.73
N ASP A 275 15.78 -10.39 8.14
CA ASP A 275 14.72 -11.29 7.69
C ASP A 275 13.71 -11.63 8.80
N GLY A 276 12.41 -11.51 8.51
CA GLY A 276 11.32 -11.82 9.44
C GLY A 276 11.22 -10.91 10.67
N SER A 277 12.05 -9.86 10.77
CA SER A 277 11.96 -8.91 11.89
C SER A 277 10.77 -7.97 11.75
N ALA A 278 10.21 -7.54 12.87
CA ALA A 278 9.06 -6.64 12.88
C ALA A 278 9.21 -5.50 13.89
N ILE A 279 8.70 -4.33 13.51
CA ILE A 279 8.43 -3.21 14.42
C ILE A 279 6.95 -2.89 14.30
N ASN A 280 6.28 -2.82 15.45
CA ASN A 280 4.93 -2.33 15.56
C ASN A 280 4.90 -1.16 16.56
N ALA A 281 4.49 0.01 16.07
CA ALA A 281 4.54 1.27 16.81
C ALA A 281 3.17 1.94 16.80
N GLU A 282 2.43 1.79 17.90
CA GLU A 282 1.01 2.18 17.97
C GLU A 282 0.73 3.60 17.46
N ASN A 283 1.58 4.57 17.77
CA ASN A 283 1.41 5.95 17.32
C ASN A 283 2.29 6.31 16.12
N GLY A 284 3.58 5.99 16.13
CA GLY A 284 4.41 6.42 15.01
C GLY A 284 5.86 5.99 15.05
N ALA A 285 6.46 5.94 13.88
CA ALA A 285 7.89 5.73 13.70
C ALA A 285 8.54 7.00 13.16
N ARG A 286 9.61 7.45 13.81
CA ARG A 286 10.47 8.54 13.34
C ARG A 286 11.90 8.04 13.19
N ILE A 287 12.42 8.07 11.97
CA ILE A 287 13.77 7.63 11.63
C ILE A 287 14.50 8.80 10.96
N GLN A 288 15.57 9.28 11.58
CA GLN A 288 16.32 10.44 11.06
C GLN A 288 17.32 10.07 9.95
N GLY A 289 17.79 8.82 9.94
CA GLY A 289 18.70 8.31 8.91
C GLY A 289 17.96 7.59 7.79
N ASP A 290 18.69 6.70 7.11
CA ASP A 290 18.12 5.80 6.11
C ASP A 290 17.43 4.60 6.77
N ALA A 291 16.44 4.01 6.09
CA ALA A 291 15.80 2.76 6.50
C ALA A 291 15.99 1.67 5.44
N THR A 292 16.51 0.52 5.87
CA THR A 292 16.63 -0.68 5.06
C THR A 292 15.82 -1.80 5.68
N MET A 293 14.92 -2.39 4.90
CA MET A 293 14.05 -3.52 5.26
C MET A 293 14.32 -4.67 4.29
N GLN A 294 14.53 -5.88 4.81
CA GLN A 294 14.81 -7.04 3.98
C GLN A 294 14.15 -8.33 4.50
N GLY A 295 13.93 -9.29 3.60
CA GLY A 295 13.64 -10.69 3.94
C GLY A 295 12.33 -10.90 4.68
N GLY A 296 11.26 -10.25 4.25
CA GLY A 296 9.96 -10.36 4.92
C GLY A 296 9.82 -9.50 6.18
N SER A 297 10.71 -8.51 6.37
CA SER A 297 10.60 -7.61 7.51
C SER A 297 9.37 -6.70 7.44
N GLU A 298 8.79 -6.37 8.60
CA GLU A 298 7.55 -5.61 8.70
C GLU A 298 7.69 -4.36 9.59
N LEU A 299 7.29 -3.20 9.09
CA LEU A 299 7.16 -1.98 9.89
C LEU A 299 5.70 -1.51 9.85
N ALA A 300 5.04 -1.49 11.00
CA ALA A 300 3.69 -1.00 11.17
C ALA A 300 3.68 0.20 12.14
N ALA A 301 2.99 1.27 11.76
CA ALA A 301 2.83 2.45 12.61
C ALA A 301 1.59 3.28 12.25
N SER A 302 1.07 4.11 13.16
CA SER A 302 -0.01 5.04 12.75
C SER A 302 0.49 6.20 11.89
N GLN A 303 1.76 6.60 12.02
CA GLN A 303 2.40 7.61 11.17
C GLN A 303 3.89 7.26 10.97
N LEU A 304 4.45 7.69 9.85
CA LEU A 304 5.89 7.53 9.57
C LEU A 304 6.51 8.85 9.15
N GLN A 305 7.63 9.19 9.78
CA GLN A 305 8.56 10.22 9.29
C GLN A 305 9.95 9.60 9.15
N LEU A 306 10.39 9.45 7.91
CA LEU A 306 11.72 9.02 7.54
C LEU A 306 12.42 10.16 6.79
N THR A 307 13.47 10.76 7.37
CA THR A 307 14.17 11.87 6.69
C THR A 307 15.24 11.40 5.68
N GLY A 308 15.63 10.13 5.73
CA GLY A 308 16.58 9.53 4.80
C GLY A 308 15.92 8.75 3.66
N THR A 309 16.72 7.88 3.04
CA THR A 309 16.31 6.97 1.96
C THR A 309 15.58 5.75 2.54
N ALA A 310 14.58 5.24 1.84
CA ALA A 310 13.96 3.94 2.12
C ALA A 310 14.37 2.91 1.06
N ALA A 311 14.85 1.75 1.51
CA ALA A 311 15.09 0.58 0.68
C ALA A 311 14.37 -0.63 1.27
N LEU A 312 13.28 -1.03 0.63
CA LEU A 312 12.57 -2.27 0.94
C LEU A 312 13.05 -3.32 -0.07
N GLN A 313 13.26 -4.55 0.42
CA GLN A 313 13.70 -5.68 -0.40
C GLN A 313 13.07 -6.99 0.08
N SER A 314 12.81 -7.88 -0.88
CA SER A 314 12.52 -9.30 -0.61
C SER A 314 11.32 -9.48 0.32
N ASP A 315 10.14 -9.13 -0.15
CA ASP A 315 8.85 -9.39 0.50
C ASP A 315 8.63 -8.60 1.81
N SER A 316 9.32 -7.46 1.97
CA SER A 316 9.13 -6.58 3.12
C SER A 316 7.82 -5.79 3.02
N VAL A 317 7.24 -5.44 4.18
CA VAL A 317 5.94 -4.79 4.27
C VAL A 317 6.00 -3.55 5.16
N LEU A 318 5.50 -2.42 4.65
CA LEU A 318 5.30 -1.20 5.40
C LEU A 318 3.81 -0.88 5.47
N THR A 319 3.25 -0.82 6.68
CA THR A 319 1.81 -0.57 6.90
C THR A 319 1.63 0.68 7.76
N ILE A 320 1.10 1.76 7.18
CA ILE A 320 0.91 3.03 7.89
C ILE A 320 -0.56 3.46 7.95
N ALA A 321 -1.14 3.54 9.15
CA ALA A 321 -2.56 3.88 9.33
C ALA A 321 -2.92 5.37 9.18
N GLY A 322 -1.98 6.19 8.71
CA GLY A 322 -2.15 7.63 8.60
C GLY A 322 -1.10 8.26 7.68
N PRO A 323 -0.99 9.60 7.67
CA PRO A 323 -0.04 10.29 6.81
C PRO A 323 1.39 9.84 7.05
N SER A 324 2.16 9.74 5.97
CA SER A 324 3.57 9.32 6.02
C SER A 324 4.45 10.13 5.07
N THR A 325 5.66 10.40 5.52
CA THR A 325 6.69 11.07 4.71
C THR A 325 7.99 10.28 4.72
N ILE A 326 8.54 10.09 3.53
CA ILE A 326 9.90 9.62 3.28
C ILE A 326 10.61 10.73 2.51
N ASP A 327 11.43 11.56 3.16
CA ASP A 327 12.04 12.74 2.52
C ASP A 327 13.06 12.36 1.43
N GLY A 328 13.71 11.20 1.58
CA GLY A 328 14.66 10.68 0.60
C GLY A 328 14.01 9.90 -0.54
N PRO A 329 14.82 9.26 -1.40
CA PRO A 329 14.33 8.33 -2.40
C PRO A 329 13.75 7.06 -1.77
N LEU A 330 12.86 6.40 -2.51
CA LEU A 330 12.30 5.09 -2.17
C LEU A 330 12.65 4.06 -3.25
N THR A 331 13.15 2.90 -2.83
CA THR A 331 13.32 1.73 -3.71
C THR A 331 12.57 0.53 -3.13
N MET A 332 11.80 -0.16 -3.98
CA MET A 332 11.06 -1.38 -3.64
C MET A 332 11.32 -2.47 -4.68
N ASP A 333 11.59 -3.69 -4.23
CA ASP A 333 11.82 -4.89 -5.02
C ASP A 333 11.08 -6.09 -4.43
N ARG A 334 9.89 -6.35 -4.98
CA ARG A 334 8.92 -7.34 -4.46
C ARG A 334 8.49 -7.03 -3.03
N ASP A 335 8.14 -5.78 -2.76
CA ASP A 335 7.73 -5.31 -1.43
C ASP A 335 6.39 -4.62 -1.48
N SER A 336 5.78 -4.39 -0.32
CA SER A 336 4.48 -3.73 -0.23
C SER A 336 4.50 -2.53 0.71
N ILE A 337 3.89 -1.42 0.27
CA ILE A 337 3.53 -0.30 1.12
C ILE A 337 2.01 -0.18 1.09
N PHE A 338 1.41 -0.17 2.26
CA PHE A 338 -0.02 0.11 2.46
C PHE A 338 -0.16 1.32 3.38
N THR A 339 -0.96 2.30 2.96
CA THR A 339 -1.33 3.39 3.84
C THR A 339 -2.78 3.80 3.65
N THR A 340 -3.45 4.12 4.75
CA THR A 340 -4.78 4.73 4.73
C THR A 340 -4.69 6.25 4.64
N GLY A 341 -3.52 6.85 4.94
CA GLY A 341 -3.26 8.28 4.77
C GLY A 341 -2.52 8.59 3.48
N SER A 342 -2.15 9.86 3.31
CA SER A 342 -1.30 10.27 2.18
C SER A 342 0.13 9.78 2.37
N LEU A 343 0.78 9.38 1.28
CA LEU A 343 2.21 9.05 1.24
C LEU A 343 2.97 10.12 0.45
N ARG A 344 3.92 10.77 1.10
CA ARG A 344 4.82 11.71 0.47
C ARG A 344 6.24 11.15 0.38
N LEU A 345 6.75 11.04 -0.85
CA LEU A 345 8.15 10.79 -1.12
C LEU A 345 8.81 12.13 -1.51
N GLY A 346 9.80 12.59 -0.76
CA GLY A 346 10.54 13.80 -1.09
C GLY A 346 11.53 13.60 -2.24
N GLY A 347 12.00 12.37 -2.44
CA GLY A 347 12.89 11.99 -3.53
C GLY A 347 12.22 11.22 -4.68
N ALA A 348 13.05 10.57 -5.49
CA ALA A 348 12.62 9.69 -6.58
C ALA A 348 12.08 8.36 -6.04
N GLY A 349 11.14 7.74 -6.77
CA GLY A 349 10.59 6.42 -6.49
C GLY A 349 10.98 5.39 -7.54
N THR A 350 11.50 4.23 -7.13
CA THR A 350 11.79 3.10 -8.02
C THR A 350 11.11 1.84 -7.50
N PHE A 351 10.17 1.31 -8.29
CA PHE A 351 9.34 0.17 -7.94
C PHE A 351 9.53 -0.93 -8.98
N ARG A 352 9.79 -2.16 -8.53
CA ARG A 352 10.05 -3.31 -9.42
C ARG A 352 9.54 -4.63 -8.83
N SER A 353 9.45 -5.63 -9.70
CA SER A 353 9.29 -7.04 -9.32
C SER A 353 8.07 -7.35 -8.46
N ASN A 354 6.89 -6.95 -8.94
CA ASN A 354 5.60 -7.14 -8.25
C ASN A 354 5.47 -6.33 -6.96
N ALA A 355 6.21 -5.23 -6.84
CA ALA A 355 6.00 -4.30 -5.73
C ALA A 355 4.57 -3.72 -5.77
N VAL A 356 4.01 -3.49 -4.58
CA VAL A 356 2.66 -2.94 -4.38
C VAL A 356 2.77 -1.62 -3.62
N LEU A 357 2.22 -0.56 -4.20
CA LEU A 357 2.07 0.73 -3.54
C LEU A 357 0.58 1.07 -3.48
N ALA A 358 0.01 1.05 -2.28
CA ALA A 358 -1.41 1.35 -2.06
C ALA A 358 -1.58 2.47 -1.04
N SER A 359 -2.26 3.53 -1.44
CA SER A 359 -2.73 4.61 -0.57
C SER A 359 -4.21 4.88 -0.82
N GLU A 360 -5.02 4.96 0.23
CA GLU A 360 -6.43 5.39 0.11
C GLU A 360 -6.56 6.87 -0.27
N ASN A 361 -5.50 7.66 -0.03
CA ASN A 361 -5.46 9.10 -0.24
C ASN A 361 -4.39 9.48 -1.30
N GLU A 362 -3.70 10.59 -1.13
CA GLU A 362 -2.73 11.10 -2.10
C GLU A 362 -1.38 10.39 -1.99
N VAL A 363 -0.80 10.03 -3.14
CA VAL A 363 0.62 9.71 -3.28
C VAL A 363 1.33 10.85 -4.00
N THR A 364 2.28 11.50 -3.32
CA THR A 364 3.18 12.48 -3.93
C THR A 364 4.58 11.90 -4.09
N ILE A 365 5.19 12.03 -5.28
CA ILE A 365 6.59 11.69 -5.55
C ILE A 365 7.32 12.96 -5.98
N GLY A 366 8.22 13.46 -5.13
CA GLY A 366 8.96 14.72 -5.34
C GLY A 366 10.08 14.63 -6.38
N GLY A 367 10.34 13.44 -6.93
CA GLY A 367 11.32 13.22 -8.00
C GLY A 367 10.74 12.41 -9.16
N GLU A 368 11.63 11.77 -9.92
CA GLU A 368 11.23 10.83 -10.96
C GLU A 368 10.60 9.57 -10.35
N ALA A 369 9.60 9.00 -11.04
CA ALA A 369 8.96 7.75 -10.68
C ALA A 369 9.21 6.70 -11.76
N THR A 370 9.76 5.55 -11.38
CA THR A 370 9.98 4.41 -12.28
C THR A 370 9.23 3.19 -11.79
N PHE A 371 8.30 2.70 -12.60
CA PHE A 371 7.51 1.49 -12.36
C PHE A 371 7.93 0.40 -13.35
N GLN A 372 8.38 -0.75 -12.85
CA GLN A 372 8.93 -1.83 -13.67
C GLN A 372 8.25 -3.18 -13.43
N GLU A 373 8.16 -4.02 -14.46
CA GLU A 373 7.61 -5.38 -14.37
C GLU A 373 6.13 -5.35 -13.97
N ASN A 374 5.65 -6.17 -13.02
CA ASN A 374 4.21 -6.22 -12.65
C ASN A 374 3.89 -5.38 -11.41
N VAL A 375 4.38 -4.14 -11.33
CA VAL A 375 4.07 -3.26 -10.19
C VAL A 375 2.58 -2.91 -10.17
N ASN A 376 1.99 -2.89 -8.98
CA ASN A 376 0.63 -2.44 -8.74
C ASN A 376 0.64 -1.14 -7.93
N VAL A 377 0.02 -0.09 -8.47
CA VAL A 377 -0.17 1.19 -7.79
C VAL A 377 -1.66 1.45 -7.64
N GLN A 378 -2.09 1.73 -6.41
CA GLN A 378 -3.44 2.19 -6.08
C GLN A 378 -3.31 3.48 -5.27
N ALA A 379 -3.95 4.56 -5.73
CA ALA A 379 -3.91 5.84 -5.06
C ALA A 379 -5.25 6.56 -5.18
N GLY A 380 -5.67 7.27 -4.12
CA GLY A 380 -6.74 8.25 -4.22
C GLY A 380 -6.39 9.38 -5.18
N SER A 381 -5.13 9.86 -5.19
CA SER A 381 -4.60 10.76 -6.22
C SER A 381 -3.09 10.54 -6.38
N LEU A 382 -2.52 10.80 -7.55
CA LEU A 382 -1.09 10.60 -7.81
C LEU A 382 -0.44 11.84 -8.41
N PHE A 383 0.55 12.39 -7.72
CA PHE A 383 1.33 13.53 -8.20
C PHE A 383 2.82 13.21 -8.25
N ILE A 384 3.44 13.43 -9.41
CA ILE A 384 4.86 13.18 -9.66
C ILE A 384 5.51 14.49 -10.14
N ASP A 385 6.45 15.01 -9.37
CA ASP A 385 7.16 16.27 -9.70
C ASP A 385 8.22 16.08 -10.80
N GLY A 386 8.63 14.83 -11.05
CA GLY A 386 9.56 14.45 -12.12
C GLY A 386 8.90 13.71 -13.29
N ASN A 387 9.75 13.00 -14.05
CA ASN A 387 9.28 12.11 -15.12
C ASN A 387 8.66 10.84 -14.54
N MET A 388 7.63 10.33 -15.23
CA MET A 388 7.10 8.98 -14.99
C MET A 388 7.58 8.05 -16.10
N ARG A 389 8.28 6.98 -15.71
CA ARG A 389 8.77 5.94 -16.61
C ARG A 389 8.16 4.60 -16.24
N VAL A 390 7.53 3.96 -17.22
CA VAL A 390 6.83 2.69 -17.05
C VAL A 390 7.44 1.65 -17.98
N THR A 391 7.91 0.55 -17.40
CA THR A 391 8.43 -0.61 -18.15
C THR A 391 7.79 -1.90 -17.61
N GLY A 392 7.69 -2.92 -18.46
CA GLY A 392 7.03 -4.19 -18.08
C GLY A 392 5.51 -4.14 -18.23
N THR A 393 4.78 -4.69 -17.26
CA THR A 393 3.31 -4.74 -17.22
C THR A 393 2.69 -4.14 -15.95
N PRO A 394 3.00 -2.88 -15.56
CA PRO A 394 2.41 -2.29 -14.37
C PRO A 394 0.91 -2.00 -14.53
N VAL A 395 0.20 -2.08 -13.40
CA VAL A 395 -1.19 -1.65 -13.24
C VAL A 395 -1.20 -0.44 -12.31
N ILE A 396 -1.80 0.65 -12.77
CA ILE A 396 -1.84 1.93 -12.06
C ILE A 396 -3.29 2.39 -12.02
N GLN A 397 -3.89 2.34 -10.84
CA GLN A 397 -5.25 2.78 -10.61
C GLN A 397 -5.24 4.00 -9.70
N ILE A 398 -5.82 5.09 -10.20
CA ILE A 398 -5.92 6.36 -9.51
C ILE A 398 -7.39 6.75 -9.49
N ASP A 399 -7.99 6.84 -8.30
CA ASP A 399 -9.43 7.06 -8.19
C ASP A 399 -9.81 8.54 -8.48
N GLY A 400 -8.95 9.47 -8.06
CA GLY A 400 -9.07 10.91 -8.31
C GLY A 400 -8.13 11.39 -9.42
N ASP A 401 -7.44 12.49 -9.17
CA ASP A 401 -6.61 13.17 -10.17
C ASP A 401 -5.19 12.63 -10.24
N ALA A 402 -4.58 12.77 -11.42
CA ALA A 402 -3.19 12.44 -11.68
C ALA A 402 -2.45 13.64 -12.29
N GLY A 403 -1.32 14.03 -11.70
CA GLY A 403 -0.45 15.08 -12.21
C GLY A 403 1.00 14.62 -12.38
N ILE A 404 1.57 14.87 -13.55
CA ILE A 404 2.98 14.56 -13.86
C ILE A 404 3.63 15.83 -14.38
N ASN A 405 4.51 16.42 -13.57
CA ASN A 405 5.23 17.64 -13.93
C ASN A 405 6.34 17.38 -14.97
N GLY A 406 6.84 16.14 -15.04
CA GLY A 406 7.70 15.67 -16.12
C GLY A 406 6.91 15.11 -17.31
N GLY A 407 7.56 14.24 -18.08
CA GLY A 407 6.90 13.47 -19.15
C GLY A 407 6.48 12.07 -18.71
N LEU A 408 5.44 11.53 -19.35
CA LEU A 408 5.04 10.13 -19.23
C LEU A 408 5.68 9.30 -20.34
N THR A 409 6.49 8.30 -19.99
CA THR A 409 7.13 7.41 -20.96
C THR A 409 6.85 5.95 -20.66
N THR A 410 6.54 5.18 -21.70
CA THR A 410 6.24 3.76 -21.58
C THR A 410 7.08 3.00 -22.60
N GLU A 411 7.49 1.78 -22.24
CA GLU A 411 8.25 0.93 -23.16
C GLU A 411 7.61 -0.43 -23.40
N ASN A 412 6.56 -0.79 -22.68
CA ASN A 412 5.84 -2.05 -22.74
C ASN A 412 4.35 -1.78 -22.41
N THR A 413 3.54 -2.84 -22.39
CA THR A 413 2.12 -2.79 -22.04
C THR A 413 1.95 -2.23 -20.63
N MET A 414 1.17 -1.18 -20.44
CA MET A 414 0.75 -0.73 -19.11
C MET A 414 -0.76 -0.62 -19.07
N TYR A 415 -1.33 -0.72 -17.88
CA TYR A 415 -2.74 -0.42 -17.66
C TYR A 415 -2.82 0.73 -16.66
N MET A 416 -3.28 1.88 -17.13
CA MET A 416 -3.47 3.06 -16.29
C MET A 416 -4.91 3.54 -16.36
N THR A 417 -5.52 3.70 -15.19
CA THR A 417 -6.85 4.29 -15.05
C THR A 417 -6.75 5.48 -14.10
N VAL A 418 -7.26 6.63 -14.54
CA VAL A 418 -7.40 7.85 -13.74
C VAL A 418 -8.88 8.18 -13.70
N GLY A 419 -9.50 8.21 -12.53
CA GLY A 419 -10.92 8.51 -12.39
C GLY A 419 -11.23 9.99 -12.63
N GLY A 420 -10.31 10.88 -12.23
CA GLY A 420 -10.37 12.33 -12.45
C GLY A 420 -9.56 12.80 -13.66
N ASP A 421 -8.94 13.97 -13.51
CA ASP A 421 -8.14 14.62 -14.55
C ASP A 421 -6.72 14.03 -14.63
N LEU A 422 -6.18 13.94 -15.85
CA LEU A 422 -4.76 13.66 -16.07
C LEU A 422 -4.07 14.90 -16.63
N VAL A 423 -3.14 15.46 -15.86
CA VAL A 423 -2.33 16.61 -16.28
C VAL A 423 -0.88 16.18 -16.51
N LEU A 424 -0.41 16.41 -17.72
CA LEU A 424 0.98 16.23 -18.13
C LEU A 424 1.57 17.61 -18.47
N GLU A 425 2.50 18.08 -17.64
CA GLU A 425 3.18 19.36 -17.87
C GLU A 425 4.21 19.26 -19.01
N ASN A 426 4.72 18.05 -19.27
CA ASN A 426 5.34 17.72 -20.55
C ASN A 426 4.44 16.72 -21.30
N GLY A 427 4.94 16.21 -22.42
CA GLY A 427 4.21 15.30 -23.27
C GLY A 427 4.16 13.86 -22.76
N ALA A 428 3.57 13.00 -23.60
CA ALA A 428 3.60 11.55 -23.41
C ALA A 428 4.31 10.86 -24.58
N ALA A 429 5.02 9.78 -24.29
CA ALA A 429 5.55 8.84 -25.26
C ALA A 429 5.13 7.42 -24.88
N LEU A 430 3.97 7.02 -25.40
CA LEU A 430 3.31 5.75 -25.13
C LEU A 430 3.72 4.73 -26.21
N ARG A 431 4.41 3.66 -25.80
CA ARG A 431 4.96 2.61 -26.67
C ARG A 431 4.58 1.22 -26.20
N GLN A 432 4.45 0.31 -27.17
CA GLN A 432 4.23 -1.14 -26.97
C GLN A 432 2.95 -1.49 -26.21
N ASP A 433 1.80 -1.13 -26.78
CA ASP A 433 0.48 -1.56 -26.30
C ASP A 433 -0.01 -1.01 -24.93
N PRO A 434 0.27 0.23 -24.51
CA PRO A 434 -0.28 0.81 -23.29
C PRO A 434 -1.79 1.08 -23.43
N VAL A 435 -2.53 0.82 -22.36
CA VAL A 435 -3.95 1.15 -22.22
C VAL A 435 -4.08 2.23 -21.14
N VAL A 436 -4.60 3.39 -21.53
CA VAL A 436 -4.80 4.54 -20.63
C VAL A 436 -6.25 4.96 -20.69
N THR A 437 -6.93 4.98 -19.54
CA THR A 437 -8.31 5.46 -19.40
C THR A 437 -8.34 6.64 -18.43
N ILE A 438 -8.98 7.73 -18.83
CA ILE A 438 -9.08 8.98 -18.07
C ILE A 438 -10.55 9.36 -17.99
N GLY A 439 -11.12 9.37 -16.78
CA GLY A 439 -12.53 9.71 -16.55
C GLY A 439 -12.80 11.21 -16.70
N GLY A 440 -11.83 12.04 -16.33
CA GLY A 440 -11.88 13.49 -16.47
C GLY A 440 -11.23 14.00 -17.75
N THR A 441 -10.57 15.15 -17.62
CA THR A 441 -9.89 15.88 -18.69
C THR A 441 -8.45 15.43 -18.83
N LEU A 442 -8.02 15.14 -20.06
CA LEU A 442 -6.61 15.03 -20.40
C LEU A 442 -6.05 16.42 -20.74
N THR A 443 -5.03 16.87 -20.02
CA THR A 443 -4.26 18.06 -20.37
C THR A 443 -2.82 17.67 -20.68
N SER A 444 -2.33 17.95 -21.89
CA SER A 444 -0.92 17.77 -22.27
C SER A 444 -0.35 19.07 -22.80
N ARG A 445 0.69 19.61 -22.14
CA ARG A 445 1.30 20.88 -22.56
C ARG A 445 2.37 20.74 -23.64
N ASP A 446 2.69 19.52 -24.05
CA ASP A 446 3.61 19.20 -25.14
C ASP A 446 3.07 18.01 -25.97
N ASP A 447 3.88 17.46 -26.87
CA ASP A 447 3.55 16.36 -27.77
C ASP A 447 2.97 15.14 -27.03
N PHE A 448 1.81 14.66 -27.48
CA PHE A 448 1.18 13.45 -26.96
C PHE A 448 1.30 12.33 -27.99
N SER A 449 2.39 11.55 -27.89
CA SER A 449 2.72 10.50 -28.86
C SER A 449 2.32 9.11 -28.36
N TYR A 450 1.70 8.33 -29.26
CA TYR A 450 1.27 6.96 -29.00
C TYR A 450 1.48 6.07 -30.22
N GLN A 451 2.02 4.87 -30.00
CA GLN A 451 2.41 3.92 -31.05
C GLN A 451 1.39 2.80 -31.26
N SER A 452 1.63 1.93 -32.24
CA SER A 452 0.79 0.78 -32.55
C SER A 452 0.40 0.00 -31.28
N GLY A 453 -0.88 -0.34 -31.21
CA GLY A 453 -1.51 -1.08 -30.12
C GLY A 453 -1.77 -0.28 -28.83
N SER A 454 -1.28 0.96 -28.73
CA SER A 454 -1.71 1.87 -27.66
C SER A 454 -3.20 2.16 -27.80
N THR A 455 -3.92 2.17 -26.68
CA THR A 455 -5.34 2.54 -26.61
C THR A 455 -5.52 3.60 -25.53
N ILE A 456 -6.00 4.78 -25.93
CA ILE A 456 -6.23 5.90 -25.02
C ILE A 456 -7.71 6.27 -25.05
N ILE A 457 -8.36 6.28 -23.90
CA ILE A 457 -9.77 6.66 -23.75
C ILE A 457 -9.85 7.83 -22.78
N VAL A 458 -10.40 8.95 -23.24
CA VAL A 458 -10.68 10.14 -22.44
C VAL A 458 -12.19 10.32 -22.41
N GLU A 459 -12.80 10.14 -21.25
CA GLU A 459 -14.25 10.29 -21.06
C GLU A 459 -14.68 11.76 -20.95
N GLY A 460 -13.79 12.63 -20.46
CA GLY A 460 -13.97 14.08 -20.48
C GLY A 460 -13.41 14.73 -21.75
N ASN A 461 -12.81 15.91 -21.57
CA ASN A 461 -12.21 16.69 -22.66
C ASN A 461 -10.73 16.34 -22.83
N ALA A 462 -10.16 16.65 -24.00
CA ALA A 462 -8.73 16.61 -24.21
C ALA A 462 -8.22 17.99 -24.66
N ASP A 463 -7.24 18.55 -23.96
CA ASP A 463 -6.51 19.76 -24.32
C ASP A 463 -5.04 19.43 -24.55
N ILE A 464 -4.60 19.48 -25.80
CA ILE A 464 -3.26 19.08 -26.21
C ILE A 464 -2.60 20.23 -26.97
N ARG A 465 -1.51 20.78 -26.41
CA ARG A 465 -0.78 21.89 -27.04
C ARG A 465 0.21 21.43 -28.11
N GLY A 466 0.75 20.22 -27.97
CA GLY A 466 1.72 19.66 -28.91
C GLY A 466 1.08 18.89 -30.05
N ASN A 467 1.93 18.17 -30.81
CA ASN A 467 1.49 17.23 -31.83
C ASN A 467 0.89 15.97 -31.21
N ILE A 468 0.03 15.29 -31.95
CA ILE A 468 -0.65 14.08 -31.47
C ILE A 468 -0.40 12.86 -32.38
N GLY A 469 -0.16 11.70 -31.75
CA GLY A 469 0.09 10.41 -32.41
C GLY A 469 1.57 10.10 -32.68
N SER A 470 1.84 9.12 -33.53
CA SER A 470 3.21 8.70 -33.85
C SER A 470 3.75 9.42 -35.08
N ASN A 471 5.04 9.79 -35.05
CA ASN A 471 5.74 10.37 -36.20
C ASN A 471 5.95 9.36 -37.36
N SER A 472 5.64 8.08 -37.14
CA SER A 472 5.68 7.02 -38.15
C SER A 472 4.24 6.65 -38.56
N PRO A 473 3.87 6.83 -39.85
CA PRO A 473 2.50 6.58 -40.32
C PRO A 473 2.07 5.11 -40.27
N TYR A 474 3.01 4.20 -39.99
CA TYR A 474 2.75 2.75 -39.90
C TYR A 474 2.72 2.25 -38.46
N ASP A 475 2.90 3.14 -37.49
CA ASP A 475 3.05 2.79 -36.08
C ASP A 475 2.10 3.64 -35.22
N GLN A 476 0.80 3.53 -35.51
CA GLN A 476 -0.22 4.36 -34.91
C GLN A 476 -1.08 3.56 -33.94
N GLY A 477 -1.23 4.09 -32.72
CA GLY A 477 -2.22 3.60 -31.76
C GLY A 477 -3.61 4.15 -32.05
N SER A 478 -4.51 4.04 -31.09
CA SER A 478 -5.87 4.58 -31.18
C SER A 478 -6.19 5.43 -29.97
N MET A 479 -6.97 6.49 -30.19
CA MET A 479 -7.43 7.36 -29.12
C MET A 479 -8.89 7.75 -29.34
N CYS A 480 -9.65 7.84 -28.25
CA CYS A 480 -11.01 8.35 -28.25
C CYS A 480 -11.18 9.42 -27.18
N VAL A 481 -11.84 10.51 -27.55
CA VAL A 481 -12.23 11.61 -26.66
C VAL A 481 -13.75 11.74 -26.72
N GLN A 482 -14.44 11.50 -25.62
CA GLN A 482 -15.89 11.61 -25.58
C GLN A 482 -16.36 13.08 -25.50
N GLY A 483 -15.60 13.93 -24.81
CA GLY A 483 -15.81 15.38 -24.77
C GLY A 483 -15.24 16.11 -25.98
N SER A 484 -14.84 17.37 -25.78
CA SER A 484 -14.19 18.18 -26.81
C SER A 484 -12.70 17.90 -26.92
N LEU A 485 -12.16 18.02 -28.13
CA LEU A 485 -10.72 18.05 -28.39
C LEU A 485 -10.28 19.49 -28.73
N SER A 486 -9.38 20.04 -27.94
CA SER A 486 -8.59 21.25 -28.23
C SER A 486 -7.19 20.80 -28.63
N LEU A 487 -6.76 21.15 -29.84
CA LEU A 487 -5.44 20.77 -30.38
C LEU A 487 -4.75 22.01 -30.97
N GLU A 488 -3.69 22.50 -30.31
CA GLU A 488 -2.90 23.62 -30.84
C GLU A 488 -1.85 23.16 -31.87
N GLY A 489 -1.37 21.92 -31.74
CA GLY A 489 -0.40 21.31 -32.66
C GLY A 489 -1.04 20.63 -33.88
N GLU A 490 -0.31 19.69 -34.49
CA GLU A 490 -0.80 18.91 -35.63
C GLU A 490 -0.92 17.42 -35.28
N ALA A 491 -1.88 16.73 -35.89
CA ALA A 491 -1.89 15.28 -35.88
C ALA A 491 -0.83 14.75 -36.87
N TYR A 492 0.01 13.82 -36.41
CA TYR A 492 1.04 13.24 -37.27
C TYR A 492 0.42 12.47 -38.45
N PRO A 493 1.16 12.34 -39.58
CA PRO A 493 0.68 11.57 -40.73
C PRO A 493 0.27 10.14 -40.35
N GLY A 494 -0.94 9.74 -40.72
CA GLY A 494 -1.51 8.43 -40.39
C GLY A 494 -2.46 8.44 -39.20
N VAL A 495 -2.60 9.58 -38.51
CA VAL A 495 -3.70 9.82 -37.57
C VAL A 495 -4.89 10.41 -38.31
N ASP A 496 -6.00 9.69 -38.35
CA ASP A 496 -7.27 10.15 -38.91
C ASP A 496 -8.17 10.67 -37.78
N ILE A 497 -8.30 11.99 -37.69
CA ILE A 497 -9.24 12.62 -36.75
C ILE A 497 -10.66 12.50 -37.32
N THR A 498 -11.53 11.81 -36.59
CA THR A 498 -12.94 11.64 -36.99
C THR A 498 -13.88 12.18 -35.93
N ASN A 499 -14.98 12.78 -36.39
CA ASN A 499 -16.12 13.14 -35.54
C ASN A 499 -17.35 12.30 -35.93
N SER A 500 -17.12 11.00 -36.08
CA SER A 500 -18.15 10.04 -36.50
C SER A 500 -18.12 8.83 -35.60
N GLY A 501 -19.21 8.60 -34.86
CA GLY A 501 -19.35 7.49 -33.92
C GLY A 501 -20.35 7.85 -32.84
N SER A 502 -20.83 6.84 -32.11
CA SER A 502 -21.68 7.01 -30.92
C SER A 502 -20.94 6.75 -29.61
N ASP A 503 -19.77 6.12 -29.68
CA ASP A 503 -19.01 5.64 -28.53
C ASP A 503 -17.52 5.43 -28.87
N CYS A 504 -16.73 5.09 -27.85
CA CYS A 504 -15.30 4.74 -27.95
C CYS A 504 -15.03 3.26 -28.22
N SER A 505 -16.02 2.50 -28.70
CA SER A 505 -15.81 1.08 -29.01
C SER A 505 -15.20 0.88 -30.39
N ASN A 506 -14.46 -0.23 -30.54
CA ASN A 506 -13.93 -0.71 -31.82
C ASN A 506 -13.07 0.33 -32.59
N LEU A 507 -12.16 1.01 -31.88
CA LEU A 507 -11.24 1.94 -32.52
C LEU A 507 -10.28 1.19 -33.45
N SER A 508 -10.03 1.76 -34.62
CA SER A 508 -9.02 1.24 -35.55
C SER A 508 -7.64 1.85 -35.25
N PRO A 509 -6.52 1.15 -35.55
CA PRO A 509 -5.20 1.76 -35.49
C PRO A 509 -5.12 3.03 -36.36
N GLY A 510 -4.58 4.12 -35.81
CA GLY A 510 -4.55 5.44 -36.45
C GLY A 510 -5.80 6.29 -36.24
N GLU A 511 -6.87 5.75 -35.64
CA GLU A 511 -8.08 6.51 -35.40
C GLU A 511 -7.93 7.40 -34.14
N LEU A 512 -8.18 8.70 -34.32
CA LEU A 512 -8.49 9.63 -33.23
C LEU A 512 -9.98 10.00 -33.34
N ARG A 513 -10.83 9.35 -32.54
CA ARG A 513 -12.27 9.61 -32.56
C ARG A 513 -12.64 10.65 -31.51
N VAL A 514 -13.32 11.72 -31.93
CA VAL A 514 -13.82 12.76 -31.02
C VAL A 514 -15.34 12.79 -31.12
N LEU A 515 -16.04 12.58 -30.01
CA LEU A 515 -17.53 12.59 -30.00
C LEU A 515 -18.10 13.99 -29.76
N GLY A 516 -17.32 14.89 -29.17
CA GLY A 516 -17.64 16.30 -28.99
C GLY A 516 -17.09 17.21 -30.11
N PRO A 517 -17.05 18.53 -29.88
CA PRO A 517 -16.48 19.47 -30.83
C PRO A 517 -14.94 19.35 -30.89
N ILE A 518 -14.39 19.59 -32.07
CA ILE A 518 -12.96 19.78 -32.30
C ILE A 518 -12.75 21.30 -32.43
N LEU A 519 -11.91 21.87 -31.56
CA LEU A 519 -11.69 23.31 -31.41
C LEU A 519 -10.37 23.76 -32.00
#